data_AF-A0AA37KUI3-F1
#
_entry.id   AF-A0AA37KUI3-F1
#
_cell.length_a   1.000
_cell.length_b   1.000
_cell.length_c   1.000
_cell.angle_alpha   90.00
_cell.angle_beta   90.00
_cell.angle_gamma   90.00
#
_symmetry.space_group_name_H-M   'P 1'
#
loop_
_entity.id
_entity.type
_entity.pdbx_description
1 polymer ?
#
loop_
_entity_poly.entity_id
_entity_poly.type
_entity_poly.pdbx_seq_one_letter_code
_entity_poly.pdbx_strand_id
1 'polypeptide(L)'
;MENLTEGYLRALGESEPQRRDQIWSLLTTTESQLTDQFNRFTAEFSRLDPSLTRVSRIAVGLPFAHQLFPSAAFDMRRALLVHAQGIDRAVRNEAGRDARDKAFTLSAELFLMQHTCHWFCKSKTVASARMMARHQTPYDQLVASVSPETRKAYLALVNG
;
A
#
# COMPACT_ATOMS: atom_id res chain seq x y z
N MET A 1 3.53 1.16 10.60
CA MET A 1 3.03 0.03 9.79
C MET A 1 3.24 -1.29 10.51
N GLU A 2 4.48 -1.63 10.90
CA GLU A 2 4.81 -2.88 11.61
C GLU A 2 3.97 -3.11 12.88
N ASN A 3 3.88 -2.10 13.76
CA ASN A 3 3.03 -2.16 14.96
C ASN A 3 1.56 -2.50 14.66
N LEU A 4 1.04 -2.06 13.51
CA LEU A 4 -0.35 -2.31 13.12
C LEU A 4 -0.52 -3.75 12.62
N THR A 5 0.38 -4.23 11.77
CA THR A 5 0.35 -5.60 11.23
C THR A 5 0.59 -6.65 12.32
N GLU A 6 1.52 -6.39 13.25
CA GLU A 6 1.72 -7.25 14.42
C GLU A 6 0.52 -7.21 15.35
N GLY A 7 -0.08 -6.04 15.53
CA GLY A 7 -1.29 -5.85 16.30
C GLY A 7 -2.45 -6.69 15.77
N TYR A 8 -2.66 -6.73 14.45
CA TYR A 8 -3.67 -7.59 13.83
C TYR A 8 -3.40 -9.08 14.09
N LEU A 9 -2.16 -9.53 13.92
CA LEU A 9 -1.81 -10.93 14.20
C LEU A 9 -2.07 -11.29 15.67
N ARG A 10 -1.75 -10.38 16.58
CA ARG A 10 -2.06 -10.55 18.01
C ARG A 10 -3.56 -10.63 18.26
N ALA A 11 -4.35 -9.74 17.67
CA ALA A 11 -5.81 -9.73 17.83
C ALA A 11 -6.45 -11.01 17.27
N LEU A 12 -5.94 -11.51 16.15
CA LEU A 12 -6.41 -12.74 15.50
C LEU A 12 -6.03 -14.02 16.27
N GLY A 13 -4.88 -14.00 16.96
CA GLY A 13 -4.41 -15.12 17.79
C GLY A 13 -4.95 -15.12 19.23
N GLU A 14 -5.61 -14.04 19.67
CA GLU A 14 -6.12 -13.91 21.05
C GLU A 14 -7.42 -14.71 21.23
N SER A 15 -7.39 -15.61 22.21
CA SER A 15 -8.50 -16.53 22.52
C SER A 15 -9.50 -15.90 23.49
N GLU A 16 -9.06 -14.99 24.36
CA GLU A 16 -9.94 -14.32 25.32
C GLU A 16 -10.69 -13.14 24.67
N PRO A 17 -12.04 -13.17 24.59
CA PRO A 17 -12.80 -12.16 23.85
C PRO A 17 -12.57 -10.73 24.34
N GLN A 18 -12.52 -10.54 25.66
CA GLN A 18 -12.39 -9.20 26.27
C GLN A 18 -11.03 -8.57 25.96
N ARG A 19 -9.94 -9.35 26.00
CA ARG A 19 -8.61 -8.90 25.58
C ARG A 19 -8.54 -8.62 24.08
N ARG A 20 -9.15 -9.49 23.27
CA ARG A 20 -9.21 -9.30 21.81
C ARG A 20 -9.89 -7.98 21.46
N ASP A 21 -11.01 -7.67 22.09
CA ASP A 21 -11.75 -6.43 21.87
C ASP A 21 -10.95 -5.19 22.30
N GLN A 22 -10.21 -5.29 23.41
CA GLN A 22 -9.28 -4.23 23.82
C GLN A 22 -8.18 -3.98 22.79
N ILE A 23 -7.60 -5.04 22.20
CA ILE A 23 -6.61 -4.91 21.13
C ILE A 23 -7.21 -4.23 19.91
N TRP A 24 -8.41 -4.63 19.47
CA TRP A 24 -9.09 -3.99 18.33
C TRP A 24 -9.37 -2.49 18.56
N SER A 25 -9.78 -2.12 19.78
CA SER A 25 -10.00 -0.72 20.15
C SER A 25 -8.71 0.10 20.02
N LEU A 26 -7.58 -0.42 20.51
CA LEU A 26 -6.28 0.25 20.38
C LEU A 26 -5.85 0.40 18.91
N LEU A 27 -6.09 -0.64 18.10
CA LEU A 27 -5.72 -0.63 16.68
C LEU A 27 -6.51 0.42 15.90
N THR A 28 -7.80 0.61 16.20
CA THR A 28 -8.63 1.65 15.56
C THR A 28 -8.02 3.06 15.68
N THR A 29 -7.41 3.36 16.83
CA THR A 29 -6.71 4.65 17.03
C THR A 29 -5.45 4.71 16.17
N THR A 30 -4.69 3.61 16.10
CA THR A 30 -3.46 3.52 15.31
C THR A 30 -3.75 3.62 13.80
N GLU A 31 -4.83 2.99 13.33
CA GLU A 31 -5.33 3.08 11.95
C GLU A 31 -5.64 4.53 11.54
N SER A 32 -6.35 5.25 12.41
CA SER A 32 -6.74 6.64 12.16
C SER A 32 -5.52 7.56 12.07
N GLN A 33 -4.59 7.43 13.03
CA GLN A 33 -3.34 8.21 13.04
C GLN A 33 -2.47 7.92 11.81
N LEU A 34 -2.38 6.66 11.39
CA LEU A 34 -1.64 6.27 10.20
C LEU A 34 -2.24 6.91 8.95
N THR A 35 -3.56 6.89 8.83
CA THR A 35 -4.30 7.47 7.70
C THR A 35 -4.08 8.97 7.63
N ASP A 36 -4.20 9.69 8.75
CA ASP A 36 -3.96 11.14 8.80
C ASP A 36 -2.52 11.51 8.41
N GLN A 37 -1.54 10.76 8.94
CA GLN A 37 -0.13 10.98 8.60
C GLN A 37 0.12 10.73 7.11
N PHE A 38 -0.43 9.64 6.56
CA PHE A 38 -0.23 9.29 5.16
C PHE A 38 -0.95 10.24 4.19
N ASN A 39 -2.14 10.71 4.55
CA ASN A 39 -2.86 11.73 3.78
C ASN A 39 -2.09 13.06 3.73
N ARG A 40 -1.53 13.52 4.86
CA ARG A 40 -0.67 14.72 4.88
C ARG A 40 0.59 14.53 4.03
N PHE A 41 1.26 13.38 4.17
CA PHE A 41 2.41 13.05 3.33
C PHE A 41 2.07 13.08 1.84
N THR A 42 0.97 12.45 1.45
CA THR A 42 0.52 12.40 0.05
C THR A 42 0.18 13.79 -0.48
N ALA A 43 -0.48 14.64 0.33
CA ALA A 43 -0.80 16.01 -0.02
C ALA A 43 0.48 16.84 -0.27
N GLU A 44 1.48 16.75 0.59
CA GLU A 44 2.76 17.44 0.40
C GLU A 44 3.54 16.88 -0.80
N PHE A 45 3.62 15.56 -0.95
CA PHE A 45 4.32 14.92 -2.07
C PHE A 45 3.69 15.26 -3.42
N SER A 46 2.38 15.50 -3.47
CA SER A 46 1.67 15.89 -4.70
C SER A 46 2.17 17.20 -5.31
N ARG A 47 2.81 18.06 -4.53
CA ARG A 47 3.35 19.36 -4.95
C ARG A 47 4.71 19.26 -5.64
N LEU A 48 5.35 18.09 -5.60
CA LEU A 48 6.65 17.87 -6.23
C LEU A 48 6.55 17.91 -7.77
N ASP A 49 7.66 18.28 -8.39
CA ASP A 49 7.79 18.34 -9.85
C ASP A 49 7.52 16.95 -10.47
N PRO A 50 6.58 16.84 -11.44
CA PRO A 50 6.26 15.59 -12.13
C PRO A 50 7.47 14.87 -12.74
N SER A 51 8.49 15.61 -13.15
CA SER A 51 9.70 15.06 -13.76
C SER A 51 10.56 14.28 -12.77
N LEU A 52 10.52 14.66 -11.49
CA LEU A 52 11.28 14.04 -10.41
C LEU A 52 10.53 12.87 -9.75
N THR A 53 9.23 12.72 -10.01
CA THR A 53 8.37 11.70 -9.39
C THR A 53 8.03 10.53 -10.31
N ARG A 54 8.81 10.32 -11.37
CA ARG A 54 8.58 9.21 -12.32
C ARG A 54 9.09 7.88 -11.78
N VAL A 55 8.26 6.84 -11.88
CA VAL A 55 8.58 5.45 -11.52
C VAL A 55 8.76 4.63 -12.79
N SER A 56 9.94 4.04 -13.01
CA SER A 56 10.21 3.20 -14.18
C SER A 56 9.42 1.89 -14.17
N ARG A 57 8.72 1.57 -15.25
CA ARG A 57 8.06 0.28 -15.50
C ARG A 57 9.04 -0.83 -15.92
N ILE A 58 10.24 -0.45 -16.36
CA ILE A 58 11.21 -1.39 -16.94
C ILE A 58 11.84 -2.22 -15.82
N ALA A 59 11.80 -3.54 -15.98
CA ALA A 59 12.31 -4.51 -14.99
C ALA A 59 13.85 -4.49 -14.85
N VAL A 60 14.55 -3.96 -15.85
CA VAL A 60 16.01 -3.93 -15.95
C VAL A 60 16.49 -2.47 -16.00
N GLY A 61 17.51 -2.13 -15.22
CA GLY A 61 18.07 -0.79 -15.16
C GLY A 61 18.77 -0.40 -16.46
N LEU A 62 18.03 0.17 -17.40
CA LEU A 62 18.58 0.77 -18.61
C LEU A 62 18.84 2.27 -18.34
N PRO A 63 20.11 2.74 -18.39
CA PRO A 63 20.40 4.17 -18.28
C PRO A 63 19.68 4.95 -19.40
N PHE A 64 19.12 6.12 -19.07
CA PHE A 64 18.38 7.02 -19.97
C PHE A 64 17.04 6.50 -20.54
N ALA A 65 16.53 5.33 -20.14
CA ALA A 65 15.32 4.75 -20.75
C ALA A 65 14.05 5.62 -20.61
N HIS A 66 13.99 6.48 -19.60
CA HIS A 66 12.89 7.39 -19.29
C HIS A 66 12.89 8.67 -20.16
N GLN A 67 13.98 8.93 -20.90
CA GLN A 67 14.05 9.98 -21.93
C GLN A 67 13.55 9.48 -23.29
N LEU A 68 13.68 8.18 -23.56
CA LEU A 68 13.33 7.57 -24.85
C LEU A 68 11.88 7.03 -24.89
N PHE A 69 11.30 6.65 -23.75
CA PHE A 69 9.94 6.07 -23.70
C PHE A 69 9.12 6.67 -22.54
N PRO A 70 8.36 7.76 -22.76
CA PRO A 70 7.48 8.34 -21.73
C PRO A 70 6.45 7.35 -21.18
N SER A 71 6.02 6.39 -22.00
CA SER A 71 5.14 5.26 -21.62
C SER A 71 5.84 4.19 -20.77
N ALA A 72 7.14 4.31 -20.53
CA ALA A 72 7.89 3.39 -19.66
C ALA A 72 7.97 3.87 -18.20
N ALA A 73 7.24 4.93 -17.81
CA ALA A 73 7.13 5.34 -16.41
C ALA A 73 5.73 5.84 -16.00
N PHE A 74 5.34 5.63 -14.74
CA PHE A 74 4.13 6.20 -14.14
C PHE A 74 4.47 7.28 -13.10
N ASP A 75 3.50 8.12 -12.76
CA ASP A 75 3.67 9.19 -11.77
C ASP A 75 3.44 8.69 -10.34
N MET A 76 4.48 8.75 -9.51
CA MET A 76 4.41 8.35 -8.09
C MET A 76 3.38 9.15 -7.31
N ARG A 77 3.13 10.42 -7.67
CA ARG A 77 2.12 11.26 -6.99
C ARG A 77 0.73 10.68 -7.16
N ARG A 78 0.44 10.14 -8.36
CA ARG A 78 -0.83 9.44 -8.64
C ARG A 78 -0.92 8.11 -7.90
N ALA A 79 0.19 7.37 -7.80
CA ALA A 79 0.22 6.11 -7.06
C ALA A 79 -0.04 6.32 -5.56
N LEU A 80 0.60 7.32 -4.95
CA LEU A 80 0.37 7.68 -3.55
C LEU A 80 -1.09 8.09 -3.29
N LEU A 81 -1.70 8.84 -4.22
CA LEU A 81 -3.12 9.17 -4.12
C LEU A 81 -4.01 7.93 -4.13
N VAL A 82 -3.74 6.96 -5.01
CA VAL A 82 -4.47 5.67 -5.03
C VAL A 82 -4.34 4.96 -3.70
N HIS A 83 -3.13 4.87 -3.14
CA HIS A 83 -2.89 4.24 -1.84
C HIS A 83 -3.59 4.97 -0.69
N ALA A 84 -3.55 6.30 -0.70
CA ALA A 84 -4.16 7.12 0.35
C ALA A 84 -5.67 6.89 0.39
N GLN A 85 -6.31 6.91 -0.78
CA GLN A 85 -7.74 6.61 -0.91
C GLN A 85 -8.06 5.16 -0.51
N GLY A 86 -7.22 4.18 -0.90
CA GLY A 86 -7.40 2.77 -0.54
C GLY A 86 -7.36 2.53 0.96
N ILE A 87 -6.33 3.05 1.62
CA ILE A 87 -6.13 2.95 3.07
C ILE A 87 -7.31 3.62 3.80
N ASP A 88 -7.69 4.82 3.38
CA ASP A 88 -8.77 5.60 4.00
C ASP A 88 -10.12 4.87 3.92
N ARG A 89 -10.48 4.32 2.74
CA ARG A 89 -11.68 3.47 2.59
C ARG A 89 -11.65 2.23 3.48
N ALA A 90 -10.49 1.58 3.59
CA ALA A 90 -10.32 0.38 4.41
C ALA A 90 -10.44 0.68 5.92
N VAL A 91 -9.86 1.79 6.38
CA VAL A 91 -9.95 2.25 7.78
C VAL A 91 -11.38 2.65 8.14
N ARG A 92 -12.05 3.43 7.29
CA ARG A 92 -13.48 3.75 7.45
C ARG A 92 -14.41 2.55 7.31
N ASN A 93 -13.87 1.42 6.83
CA ASN A 93 -14.60 0.18 6.61
C ASN A 93 -15.87 0.38 5.76
N GLU A 94 -15.75 1.13 4.66
CA GLU A 94 -16.91 1.50 3.81
C GLU A 94 -17.66 0.28 3.24
N ALA A 95 -17.00 -0.88 3.14
CA ALA A 95 -17.61 -2.12 2.71
C ALA A 95 -18.25 -2.96 3.85
N GLY A 96 -18.26 -2.46 5.09
CA GLY A 96 -18.87 -3.13 6.23
C GLY A 96 -18.28 -4.51 6.56
N ARG A 97 -16.96 -4.68 6.37
CA ARG A 97 -16.27 -5.96 6.66
C ARG A 97 -16.25 -6.23 8.16
N ASP A 98 -16.17 -7.52 8.52
CA ASP A 98 -15.82 -7.87 9.89
C ASP A 98 -14.38 -7.43 10.24
N ALA A 99 -14.02 -7.50 11.52
CA ALA A 99 -12.72 -7.03 11.99
C ALA A 99 -11.55 -7.77 11.33
N ARG A 100 -11.70 -9.07 11.07
CA ARG A 100 -10.65 -9.90 10.46
C ARG A 100 -10.44 -9.52 8.99
N ASP A 101 -11.50 -9.45 8.22
CA ASP A 101 -11.46 -9.15 6.79
C ASP A 101 -11.07 -7.68 6.55
N LYS A 102 -11.47 -6.78 7.44
CA LYS A 102 -10.97 -5.40 7.47
C LYS A 102 -9.46 -5.38 7.69
N ALA A 103 -8.96 -6.06 8.73
CA ALA A 103 -7.53 -6.12 9.05
C ALA A 103 -6.71 -6.74 7.92
N PHE A 104 -7.22 -7.80 7.28
CA PHE A 104 -6.61 -8.40 6.10
C PHE A 104 -6.51 -7.40 4.95
N THR A 105 -7.63 -6.77 4.58
CA THR A 105 -7.68 -5.80 3.47
C THR A 105 -6.73 -4.63 3.73
N LEU A 106 -6.78 -4.04 4.93
CA LEU A 106 -5.93 -2.92 5.30
C LEU A 106 -4.44 -3.31 5.33
N SER A 107 -4.10 -4.52 5.77
CA SER A 107 -2.71 -5.03 5.67
C SER A 107 -2.25 -5.11 4.22
N ALA A 108 -3.10 -5.60 3.32
CA ALA A 108 -2.79 -5.66 1.89
C ALA A 108 -2.59 -4.26 1.29
N GLU A 109 -3.44 -3.29 1.61
CA GLU A 109 -3.31 -1.89 1.16
C GLU A 109 -1.96 -1.30 1.61
N LEU A 110 -1.58 -1.51 2.87
CA LEU A 110 -0.30 -1.04 3.42
C LEU A 110 0.92 -1.71 2.77
N PHE A 111 0.85 -3.00 2.52
CA PHE A 111 1.93 -3.72 1.85
C PHE A 111 2.07 -3.34 0.39
N LEU A 112 0.96 -3.10 -0.34
CA LEU A 112 1.01 -2.62 -1.71
C LEU A 112 1.57 -1.20 -1.79
N MET A 113 1.22 -0.33 -0.85
CA MET A 113 1.83 0.98 -0.70
C MET A 113 3.34 0.87 -0.44
N GLN A 114 3.76 0.03 0.51
CA GLN A 114 5.16 -0.19 0.80
C GLN A 114 5.92 -0.72 -0.42
N HIS A 115 5.37 -1.70 -1.13
CA HIS A 115 5.93 -2.23 -2.37
C HIS A 115 6.13 -1.12 -3.41
N THR A 116 5.11 -0.29 -3.62
CA THR A 116 5.16 0.81 -4.58
C THR A 116 6.22 1.85 -4.21
N CYS A 117 6.37 2.19 -2.93
CA CYS A 117 7.43 3.08 -2.45
C CYS A 117 8.83 2.50 -2.69
N HIS A 118 9.02 1.19 -2.51
CA HIS A 118 10.30 0.53 -2.84
C HIS A 118 10.55 0.48 -4.34
N TRP A 119 9.51 0.34 -5.15
CA TRP A 119 9.61 0.41 -6.60
C TRP A 119 10.09 1.79 -7.03
N PHE A 120 9.48 2.87 -6.50
CA PHE A 120 9.93 4.24 -6.77
C PHE A 120 11.40 4.46 -6.40
N CYS A 121 11.82 4.05 -5.20
CA CYS A 121 13.20 4.26 -4.75
C CYS A 121 14.23 3.34 -5.44
N LYS A 122 13.78 2.22 -6.03
CA LYS A 122 14.64 1.18 -6.63
C LYS A 122 14.05 0.66 -7.94
N SER A 123 13.37 -0.49 -7.91
CA SER A 123 12.76 -1.13 -9.08
C SER A 123 11.67 -2.11 -8.67
N LYS A 124 10.79 -2.48 -9.62
CA LYS A 124 9.72 -3.48 -9.39
C LYS A 124 10.30 -4.81 -8.89
N THR A 125 11.42 -5.23 -9.46
CA THR A 125 12.10 -6.48 -9.12
C THR A 125 12.57 -6.47 -7.66
N VAL A 126 13.23 -5.40 -7.24
CA VAL A 126 13.71 -5.25 -5.85
C VAL A 126 12.52 -5.18 -4.87
N ALA A 127 11.49 -4.41 -5.20
CA ALA A 127 10.28 -4.31 -4.39
C ALA A 127 9.58 -5.67 -4.23
N SER A 128 9.44 -6.42 -5.32
CA SER A 128 8.79 -7.73 -5.32
C SER A 128 9.60 -8.78 -4.57
N ALA A 129 10.92 -8.80 -4.75
CA ALA A 129 11.82 -9.69 -4.01
C ALA A 129 11.76 -9.38 -2.49
N ARG A 130 11.74 -8.10 -2.12
CA ARG A 130 11.59 -7.69 -0.72
C ARG A 130 10.26 -8.14 -0.12
N MET A 131 9.17 -8.00 -0.89
CA MET A 131 7.83 -8.41 -0.47
C MET A 131 7.76 -9.92 -0.23
N MET A 132 8.33 -10.71 -1.15
CA MET A 132 8.45 -12.16 -1.00
C MET A 132 9.29 -12.52 0.22
N ALA A 133 10.46 -11.91 0.38
CA ALA A 133 11.38 -12.25 1.47
C ALA A 133 10.82 -11.93 2.86
N ARG A 134 10.05 -10.84 3.02
CA ARG A 134 9.52 -10.41 4.32
C ARG A 134 8.16 -11.00 4.66
N HIS A 135 7.29 -11.11 3.67
CA HIS A 135 5.87 -11.39 3.90
C HIS A 135 5.38 -12.61 3.11
N GLN A 136 6.28 -13.30 2.40
CA GLN A 136 5.97 -14.52 1.63
C GLN A 136 4.79 -14.36 0.67
N THR A 137 4.60 -13.13 0.17
CA THR A 137 3.46 -12.78 -0.68
C THR A 137 3.98 -12.36 -2.06
N PRO A 138 3.66 -13.10 -3.13
CA PRO A 138 3.97 -12.68 -4.49
C PRO A 138 3.16 -11.43 -4.89
N TYR A 139 3.73 -10.61 -5.77
CA TYR A 139 3.13 -9.33 -6.17
C TYR A 139 1.70 -9.47 -6.70
N ASP A 140 1.43 -10.48 -7.54
CA ASP A 140 0.08 -10.67 -8.11
C ASP A 140 -0.95 -11.02 -7.04
N GLN A 141 -0.56 -11.83 -6.05
CA GLN A 141 -1.43 -12.12 -4.90
C GLN A 141 -1.66 -10.87 -4.05
N LEU A 142 -0.62 -10.05 -3.83
CA LEU A 142 -0.73 -8.80 -3.09
C LEU A 142 -1.73 -7.84 -3.77
N VAL A 143 -1.60 -7.65 -5.08
CA VAL A 143 -2.52 -6.82 -5.87
C VAL A 143 -3.93 -7.40 -5.89
N ALA A 144 -4.08 -8.73 -5.89
CA ALA A 144 -5.41 -9.36 -5.78
C ALA A 144 -6.07 -9.15 -4.41
N SER A 145 -5.27 -8.96 -3.35
CA SER A 145 -5.72 -8.89 -1.95
C SER A 145 -6.18 -7.50 -1.48
N VAL A 146 -5.85 -6.43 -2.22
CA VAL A 146 -6.37 -5.08 -1.91
C VAL A 146 -7.83 -4.92 -2.32
N SER A 147 -8.46 -3.80 -1.91
CA SER A 147 -9.83 -3.51 -2.30
C SER A 147 -10.01 -3.47 -3.83
N PRO A 148 -11.19 -3.86 -4.37
CA PRO A 148 -11.45 -3.82 -5.81
C PRO A 148 -11.18 -2.45 -6.45
N GLU A 149 -11.51 -1.38 -5.72
CA GLU A 149 -11.32 0.01 -6.11
C GLU A 149 -9.83 0.35 -6.22
N THR A 150 -9.02 0.01 -5.20
CA THR A 150 -7.57 0.20 -5.23
C THR A 150 -6.97 -0.61 -6.36
N ARG A 151 -7.31 -1.90 -6.48
CA ARG A 151 -6.77 -2.80 -7.51
C ARG A 151 -6.98 -2.24 -8.91
N LYS A 152 -8.21 -1.79 -9.21
CA LYS A 152 -8.57 -1.22 -10.51
C LYS A 152 -7.76 0.05 -10.80
N ALA A 153 -7.76 1.00 -9.87
CA ALA A 153 -7.05 2.28 -10.05
C ALA A 153 -5.52 2.09 -10.15
N TYR A 154 -4.97 1.21 -9.33
CA TYR A 154 -3.54 0.90 -9.31
C TYR A 154 -3.09 0.23 -10.62
N LEU A 155 -3.80 -0.81 -11.07
CA LEU A 155 -3.46 -1.50 -12.32
C LEU A 155 -3.58 -0.60 -13.54
N ALA A 156 -4.62 0.26 -13.59
CA ALA A 156 -4.75 1.24 -14.66
C ALA A 156 -3.55 2.21 -14.71
N LEU A 157 -3.01 2.57 -13.55
CA LEU A 157 -1.84 3.45 -13.46
C LEU A 157 -0.54 2.74 -13.85
N VAL A 158 -0.27 1.55 -13.31
CA VAL A 158 1.03 0.89 -13.49
C VAL A 158 1.17 0.13 -14.80
N ASN A 159 0.05 -0.22 -15.45
CA ASN A 159 0.04 -0.94 -16.74
C ASN A 159 -0.35 -0.07 -17.94
N GLY A 160 -0.96 1.11 -17.74
CA GLY A 160 -1.22 2.08 -18.81
C GLY A 160 0.02 2.86 -19.19
#